data_AF-A0A315B900-F1
#
_entry.id   AF-A0A315B900-F1
#
_cell.length_a   1.000
_cell.length_b   1.000
_cell.length_c   1.000
_cell.angle_alpha   90.00
_cell.angle_beta   90.00
_cell.angle_gamma   90.00
#
_symmetry.space_group_name_H-M   'P 1'
#
loop_
_entity.id
_entity.type
_entity.pdbx_description
1 polymer ?
#
loop_
_entity_poly.entity_id
_entity_poly.type
_entity_poly.pdbx_seq_one_letter_code
_entity_poly.pdbx_strand_id
1 'polypeptide(L)'
;MGIAQDKLGVLIGLDETVSSARMSRYESGVHEPPIKTARDIAHALGVPLGYLYCDDDRLAEIIMAASELPASDQEQLLQSLRTRLGQLKSASPRKE
;
A
#
# COMPACT_ATOMS: atom_id res chain seq x y z
N MET A 1 -1.08 16.25 -6.00
CA MET A 1 -0.28 15.12 -5.46
C MET A 1 1.01 15.06 -6.23
N GLY A 2 2.14 14.77 -5.57
CA GLY A 2 3.39 14.48 -6.27
C GLY A 2 4.56 15.28 -5.71
N ILE A 3 5.28 14.68 -4.77
CA ILE A 3 6.67 15.05 -4.52
C ILE A 3 7.44 14.61 -5.77
N ALA A 4 8.25 15.50 -6.35
CA ALA A 4 9.08 15.16 -7.50
C ALA A 4 10.03 14.00 -7.13
N GLN A 5 10.31 13.10 -8.09
CA GLN A 5 11.10 11.88 -7.85
C GLN A 5 12.47 12.16 -7.21
N ASP A 6 13.14 13.23 -7.64
CA ASP A 6 14.39 13.71 -7.08
C ASP A 6 14.26 14.09 -5.59
N LYS A 7 13.21 14.85 -5.24
CA LYS A 7 12.90 15.27 -3.86
C LYS A 7 12.53 14.08 -2.98
N LEU A 8 11.76 13.14 -3.51
CA LEU A 8 11.37 11.93 -2.78
C LEU A 8 12.57 11.04 -2.50
N GLY A 9 13.44 10.83 -3.49
CA GLY A 9 14.65 10.04 -3.29
C GLY A 9 15.62 10.69 -2.30
N VAL A 10 15.77 12.03 -2.30
CA VAL A 10 16.56 12.72 -1.28
C VAL A 10 15.92 12.59 0.11
N LEU A 11 14.60 12.68 0.21
CA LEU A 11 13.86 12.54 1.47
C LEU A 11 14.05 11.17 2.15
N ILE A 12 14.25 10.11 1.35
CA ILE A 12 14.54 8.76 1.86
C ILE A 12 16.06 8.47 1.99
N GLY A 13 16.91 9.49 1.84
CA GLY A 13 18.36 9.38 2.05
C GLY A 13 19.18 8.92 0.84
N LEU A 14 18.64 9.02 -0.38
CA LEU A 14 19.45 8.86 -1.59
C LEU A 14 20.27 10.12 -1.86
N ASP A 15 21.46 9.91 -2.44
CA ASP A 15 22.26 11.00 -2.96
C ASP A 15 21.52 11.73 -4.09
N GLU A 16 21.49 13.06 -4.02
CA GLU A 16 20.75 13.95 -4.91
C GLU A 16 21.07 13.68 -6.40
N THR A 17 22.33 13.36 -6.70
CA THR A 17 22.81 13.14 -8.07
C THR A 17 22.29 11.87 -8.73
N VAL A 18 21.87 10.88 -7.93
CA VAL A 18 21.34 9.58 -8.40
C VAL A 18 19.88 9.33 -8.00
N SER A 19 19.30 10.24 -7.22
CA SER A 19 17.96 10.14 -6.64
C SER A 19 16.89 9.89 -7.72
N SER A 20 16.81 10.75 -8.73
CA SER A 20 15.83 10.65 -9.82
C SER A 20 15.95 9.34 -10.61
N ALA A 21 17.18 8.95 -10.97
CA ALA A 21 17.45 7.73 -11.72
C ALA A 21 17.07 6.46 -10.94
N ARG A 22 17.30 6.44 -9.61
CA ARG A 22 16.89 5.31 -8.75
C ARG A 22 15.38 5.24 -8.59
N MET A 23 14.73 6.37 -8.31
CA MET A 23 13.27 6.42 -8.15
C MET A 23 12.55 6.02 -9.44
N SER A 24 13.03 6.47 -10.60
CA SER A 24 12.49 6.07 -11.91
C SER A 24 12.60 4.56 -12.16
N ARG A 25 13.70 3.90 -11.73
CA ARG A 25 13.85 2.44 -11.85
C ARG A 25 12.89 1.67 -10.95
N TYR A 26 12.58 2.21 -9.77
CA TYR A 26 11.58 1.64 -8.86
C TYR A 26 10.17 1.79 -9.44
N GLU A 27 9.83 2.97 -9.95
CA GLU A 27 8.51 3.26 -10.52
C GLU A 27 8.23 2.45 -11.80
N SER A 28 9.24 2.27 -12.65
CA SER A 28 9.13 1.45 -13.88
C SER A 28 9.18 -0.05 -13.63
N GLY A 29 9.42 -0.49 -12.40
CA GLY A 29 9.57 -1.92 -12.06
C GLY A 29 10.85 -2.57 -12.60
N VAL A 30 11.79 -1.80 -13.17
CA VAL A 30 13.07 -2.30 -13.66
C VAL A 30 13.92 -2.87 -12.52
N HIS A 31 13.83 -2.24 -11.35
CA HIS A 31 14.41 -2.77 -10.12
C HIS A 31 13.38 -2.69 -9.00
N GLU A 32 13.29 -3.74 -8.19
CA GLU A 32 12.50 -3.69 -6.97
C GLU A 32 13.28 -2.98 -5.87
N PRO A 33 12.70 -1.97 -5.18
CA PRO A 33 13.34 -1.38 -4.01
C PRO A 33 13.46 -2.44 -2.90
N PRO A 34 14.59 -2.49 -2.17
CA PRO A 34 14.66 -3.26 -0.94
C PRO A 34 13.50 -2.87 0.00
N ILE A 35 12.97 -3.83 0.76
CA ILE A 35 11.80 -3.59 1.63
C ILE A 35 11.97 -2.41 2.59
N LYS A 36 13.21 -2.14 3.02
CA LYS A 36 13.56 -0.95 3.81
C LYS A 36 13.30 0.34 3.03
N THR A 37 13.83 0.43 1.81
CA THR A 37 13.62 1.57 0.90
C THR A 37 12.14 1.75 0.56
N ALA A 38 11.42 0.67 0.29
CA ALA A 38 9.97 0.74 0.04
C ALA A 38 9.19 1.29 1.24
N ARG A 39 9.59 0.92 2.47
CA ARG A 39 9.03 1.47 3.71
C ARG A 39 9.35 2.96 3.87
N ASP A 40 10.58 3.37 3.57
CA ASP A 40 10.99 4.77 3.63
C ASP A 40 10.18 5.61 2.61
N ILE A 41 9.96 5.07 1.40
CA ILE A 41 9.08 5.68 0.38
C ILE A 41 7.64 5.79 0.89
N ALA A 42 7.07 4.71 1.44
CA ALA A 42 5.71 4.70 1.95
C ALA A 42 5.51 5.76 3.05
N HIS A 43 6.46 5.85 3.98
CA HIS A 43 6.46 6.85 5.05
C HIS A 43 6.56 8.27 4.50
N ALA A 44 7.47 8.52 3.54
CA ALA A 44 7.63 9.81 2.90
C ALA A 44 6.39 10.27 2.11
N LEU A 45 5.63 9.32 1.56
CA LEU A 45 4.38 9.57 0.86
C LEU A 45 3.16 9.63 1.79
N GLY A 46 3.29 9.23 3.05
CA GLY A 46 2.18 9.16 4.00
C GLY A 46 1.17 8.05 3.68
N VAL A 47 1.62 6.95 3.07
CA VAL A 47 0.76 5.82 2.66
C VAL A 47 1.17 4.52 3.35
N PRO A 48 0.29 3.53 3.50
CA PRO A 48 0.65 2.20 3.99
C PRO A 48 1.61 1.49 3.03
N LEU A 49 2.57 0.74 3.56
CA LEU A 49 3.49 -0.05 2.73
C LEU A 49 2.75 -1.00 1.77
N GLY A 50 1.66 -1.63 2.23
CA GLY A 50 0.86 -2.54 1.42
C GLY A 50 0.21 -1.87 0.21
N TYR A 51 -0.04 -0.55 0.27
CA TYR A 51 -0.59 0.21 -0.85
C TYR A 51 0.37 0.25 -2.06
N LEU A 52 1.69 0.32 -1.80
CA LEU A 52 2.70 0.36 -2.87
C LEU A 52 2.77 -0.92 -3.72
N TYR A 53 2.24 -2.03 -3.21
CA TYR A 53 2.33 -3.35 -3.83
C TYR A 53 0.95 -3.94 -4.14
N CYS A 54 -0.12 -3.17 -4.00
CA CYS A 54 -1.48 -3.63 -4.28
C CYS A 54 -1.84 -3.32 -5.74
N ASP A 55 -2.08 -4.37 -6.54
CA ASP A 55 -2.38 -4.30 -7.98
C ASP A 55 -3.88 -4.22 -8.31
N ASP A 56 -4.76 -4.47 -7.32
CA ASP A 56 -6.20 -4.25 -7.44
C ASP A 56 -6.56 -2.88 -6.86
N ASP A 57 -7.01 -1.96 -7.72
CA ASP A 57 -7.35 -0.57 -7.36
C ASP A 57 -8.31 -0.49 -6.17
N ARG A 58 -9.31 -1.37 -6.12
CA ARG A 58 -10.31 -1.38 -5.05
C ARG A 58 -9.71 -1.87 -3.73
N LEU A 59 -8.83 -2.87 -3.76
CA LEU A 59 -8.09 -3.29 -2.57
C LEU A 59 -7.11 -2.20 -2.10
N ALA A 60 -6.47 -1.49 -3.03
CA ALA A 60 -5.58 -0.38 -2.72
C ALA A 60 -6.33 0.77 -2.02
N GLU A 61 -7.51 1.12 -2.53
CA GLU A 61 -8.41 2.10 -1.90
C GLU A 61 -8.84 1.66 -0.49
N ILE A 62 -9.17 0.38 -0.30
CA ILE A 62 -9.52 -0.17 1.02
C ILE A 62 -8.33 -0.08 1.98
N ILE A 63 -7.11 -0.42 1.53
CA ILE A 63 -5.90 -0.33 2.35
C ILE A 63 -5.65 1.12 2.80
N MET A 64 -5.75 2.07 1.88
CA MET A 64 -5.62 3.50 2.19
C MET A 64 -6.67 3.96 3.19
N ALA A 65 -7.95 3.74 2.89
CA ALA A 65 -9.05 4.18 3.74
C ALA A 65 -8.99 3.55 5.14
N ALA A 66 -8.68 2.25 5.23
CA ALA A 66 -8.54 1.57 6.52
C ALA A 66 -7.38 2.12 7.34
N SER A 67 -6.30 2.58 6.71
CA SER A 67 -5.13 3.11 7.42
C SER A 67 -5.37 4.47 8.09
N GLU A 68 -6.35 5.24 7.61
CA GLU A 68 -6.74 6.53 8.19
C GLU A 68 -7.69 6.38 9.39
N LEU A 69 -8.29 5.20 9.57
CA LEU A 69 -9.22 4.92 10.67
C LEU A 69 -8.48 4.72 12.00
N PRO A 70 -9.09 5.14 13.14
CA PRO A 70 -8.65 4.71 14.46
C PRO A 70 -8.69 3.18 14.61
N ALA A 71 -7.87 2.63 15.49
CA ALA A 71 -7.80 1.18 15.72
C ALA A 71 -9.16 0.55 16.09
N SER A 72 -10.04 1.28 16.80
CA SER A 72 -11.40 0.81 17.11
C SER A 72 -12.24 0.59 15.85
N ASP A 73 -12.12 1.49 14.88
CA ASP A 73 -12.93 1.49 13.66
C ASP A 73 -12.36 0.49 12.66
N GLN A 74 -11.03 0.30 12.66
CA GLN A 74 -10.38 -0.80 11.96
C GLN A 74 -10.87 -2.17 12.43
N GLU A 75 -11.02 -2.38 13.75
CA GLU A 75 -11.56 -3.64 14.29
C GLU A 75 -13.04 -3.84 13.91
N GLN A 76 -13.84 -2.76 13.92
CA GLN A 76 -15.23 -2.83 13.46
C GLN A 76 -15.32 -3.21 11.97
N LEU A 77 -14.50 -2.58 11.11
CA LEU A 77 -14.40 -2.92 9.70
C LEU A 77 -14.03 -4.40 9.52
N LEU A 78 -12.99 -4.86 10.22
CA LEU A 78 -12.53 -6.26 10.16
C LEU A 78 -13.65 -7.23 10.57
N GLN A 79 -14.39 -6.91 11.63
CA GLN A 79 -15.51 -7.74 12.08
C GLN A 79 -16.65 -7.78 11.06
N SER A 80 -16.96 -6.65 10.40
CA SER A 80 -17.98 -6.60 9.35
C SER A 80 -17.63 -7.50 8.15
N LEU A 81 -16.35 -7.49 7.74
CA LEU A 81 -15.84 -8.35 6.67
C LEU A 81 -15.90 -9.83 7.06
N ARG A 82 -15.51 -10.17 8.30
CA ARG A 82 -15.61 -11.55 8.83
C ARG A 82 -17.06 -12.04 8.81
N THR A 83 -18.01 -11.23 9.25
CA THR A 83 -19.44 -11.56 9.22
C THR A 83 -19.92 -11.80 7.79
N ARG A 84 -19.59 -10.91 6.85
CA ARG A 84 -19.98 -11.06 5.44
C ARG A 84 -19.41 -12.34 4.81
N LEU A 85 -18.15 -12.64 5.09
CA LEU A 85 -17.51 -13.87 4.61
C LEU A 85 -18.18 -15.13 5.19
N GLY A 86 -18.59 -15.08 6.47
CA GLY A 86 -19.37 -16.15 7.09
C GLY A 86 -20.70 -16.40 6.37
N GLN A 87 -21.45 -15.34 6.06
CA GLN A 87 -22.72 -15.41 5.33
C GLN A 87 -22.57 -16.02 3.93
N LEU A 88 -21.55 -15.58 3.17
CA LEU A 88 -21.28 -16.11 1.83
C LEU A 88 -20.94 -17.61 1.86
N LYS A 89 -20.15 -18.05 2.86
CA LYS A 89 -19.79 -19.46 3.03
C LYS A 89 -21.00 -20.32 3.39
N SER A 90 -21.95 -19.81 4.18
CA SER A 90 -23.20 -20.53 4.50
C SER A 90 -24.20 -20.54 3.34
N ALA A 91 -24.11 -19.57 2.42
CA ALA A 91 -25.03 -19.44 1.29
C ALA A 91 -24.59 -20.20 0.03
N SER A 92 -23.35 -20.68 -0.04
CA SER A 92 -22.90 -21.59 -1.11
C SER A 92 -23.38 -23.01 -0.84
N PRO A 93 -24.34 -23.57 -1.61
CA PRO A 93 -24.69 -24.97 -1.50
C PRO A 93 -23.47 -25.82 -1.92
N ARG A 94 -23.17 -26.87 -1.17
CA ARG A 94 -22.24 -27.92 -1.62
C ARG A 94 -22.72 -28.39 -2.99
N LYS A 95 -21.87 -28.26 -4.01
CA LYS A 95 -22.02 -29.06 -5.23
C LYS A 95 -21.77 -30.51 -4.83
N GLU A 96 -22.84 -31.29 -4.74
CA GLU A 96 -22.79 -32.75 -4.88
C GLU A 96 -22.57 -33.11 -6.36
#